data_AF-H0EFV5-F1
#
_entry.id   AF-H0EFV5-F1
#
_cell.length_a   1.000
_cell.length_b   1.000
_cell.length_c   1.000
_cell.angle_alpha   90.00
_cell.angle_beta   90.00
_cell.angle_gamma   90.00
#
_symmetry.space_group_name_H-M   'P 1'
#
loop_
_entity.id
_entity.type
_entity.pdbx_description
1 polymer ?
#
loop_
_entity_poly.entity_id
_entity_poly.type
_entity_poly.pdbx_seq_one_letter_code
_entity_poly.pdbx_strand_id
1 'polypeptide(L)'
;MAQNSGTVLLLMWVYMMYMTGVELAGMAGNYANLLFMLTLIFCGILVKPDALPGFWTFMYRVSPFTYLVGAILSTGLAGAHVRCADIELLHFDPTPGNTCKEYMKSFIQTSMGYLTNPDATEACAYCPLDTADGFLRSFGIKYEDQFQRRVHE
;
A
#
# COMPACT_ATOMS: atom_id res chain seq x y z
N MET A 1 -9.45 14.12 2.09
CA MET A 1 -8.55 13.85 0.95
C MET A 1 -7.81 15.11 0.45
N ALA A 2 -7.45 16.08 1.31
CA ALA A 2 -6.87 17.36 0.83
C ALA A 2 -5.66 17.88 1.65
N GLN A 3 -5.20 17.18 2.69
CA GLN A 3 -4.16 17.73 3.58
C GLN A 3 -2.72 17.49 3.08
N ASN A 4 -2.50 16.47 2.23
CA ASN A 4 -1.15 15.95 1.93
C ASN A 4 -0.75 16.08 0.44
N SER A 5 -1.53 16.77 -0.40
CA SER A 5 -1.21 16.92 -1.83
C SER A 5 0.02 17.79 -2.08
N GLY A 6 0.31 18.75 -1.19
CA GLY A 6 1.51 19.60 -1.28
C GLY A 6 2.81 18.84 -1.00
N THR A 7 2.82 17.90 -0.06
CA THR A 7 4.00 17.08 0.24
C THR A 7 4.29 16.08 -0.87
N VAL A 8 3.26 15.48 -1.48
CA VAL A 8 3.41 14.60 -2.64
C VAL A 8 4.02 15.35 -3.83
N LEU A 9 3.57 16.58 -4.10
CA LEU A 9 4.17 17.42 -5.14
C LEU A 9 5.64 17.72 -4.82
N LEU A 10 5.96 18.17 -3.61
CA LEU A 10 7.35 18.44 -3.21
C LEU A 10 8.26 17.22 -3.36
N LEU A 11 7.78 16.03 -3.00
CA LEU A 11 8.51 14.77 -3.18
C LEU A 11 8.76 14.47 -4.68
N MET A 12 7.76 14.69 -5.54
CA MET A 12 7.91 14.55 -7.00
C MET A 12 8.92 15.55 -7.58
N TRP A 13 8.93 16.80 -7.11
CA TRP A 13 9.85 17.85 -7.56
C TRP A 13 11.29 17.60 -7.12
N VAL A 14 11.52 17.14 -5.89
CA VAL A 14 12.86 16.76 -5.39
C VAL A 14 13.42 15.59 -6.20
N TYR A 15 12.58 14.62 -6.56
CA TYR A 15 12.98 13.51 -7.43
C TYR A 15 13.39 13.98 -8.83
N MET A 16 12.62 14.88 -9.44
CA MET A 16 12.98 15.43 -10.75
C MET A 16 14.31 16.19 -10.71
N MET A 17 14.57 16.97 -9.65
CA MET A 17 15.84 17.69 -9.50
C MET A 17 17.04 16.76 -9.22
N TYR A 18 16.82 15.62 -8.57
CA TYR A 18 17.84 14.58 -8.40
C TYR A 18 18.23 13.96 -9.74
N MET A 19 17.26 13.74 -10.63
CA MET A 19 17.49 13.14 -11.95
C MET A 19 18.15 14.10 -12.95
N THR A 20 18.00 15.42 -12.79
CA THR A 20 18.65 16.42 -13.67
C THR A 20 20.17 16.53 -13.48
N GLY A 21 20.75 15.96 -12.42
CA GLY A 21 22.19 16.03 -12.13
C GLY A 21 23.05 15.01 -12.90
N VAL A 22 22.46 14.15 -13.75
CA VAL A 22 23.21 13.19 -14.56
C VAL A 22 23.73 13.89 -15.81
N GLU A 23 24.88 14.54 -15.67
CA GLU A 23 25.53 15.23 -16.79
C GLU A 23 26.65 14.36 -17.37
N LEU A 24 26.55 14.03 -18.67
CA LEU A 24 27.63 14.04 -19.68
C LEU A 24 27.89 12.78 -20.57
N ALA A 25 27.82 13.09 -21.88
CA ALA A 25 28.49 12.62 -23.11
C ALA A 25 29.03 11.17 -23.26
N GLY A 26 28.35 10.38 -24.11
CA GLY A 26 28.99 9.38 -24.99
C GLY A 26 28.78 7.91 -24.62
N MET A 27 29.09 7.50 -23.39
CA MET A 27 28.93 6.09 -22.95
C MET A 27 28.40 6.00 -21.52
N ALA A 28 28.76 6.97 -20.66
CA ALA A 28 28.21 7.09 -19.31
C ALA A 28 26.68 7.24 -19.31
N GLY A 29 26.10 7.86 -20.34
CA GLY A 29 24.65 7.97 -20.51
C GLY A 29 23.95 6.61 -20.65
N ASN A 30 24.54 5.64 -21.36
CA ASN A 30 23.94 4.31 -21.50
C ASN A 30 23.98 3.52 -20.18
N TYR A 31 25.09 3.61 -19.44
CA TYR A 31 25.20 3.00 -18.11
C TYR A 31 24.29 3.68 -17.09
N ALA A 32 24.21 5.01 -17.08
CA ALA A 32 23.32 5.76 -16.20
C ALA A 32 21.85 5.45 -16.52
N ASN A 33 21.49 5.36 -17.80
CA ASN A 33 20.15 4.96 -18.22
C ASN A 33 19.84 3.50 -17.83
N LEU A 34 20.80 2.57 -17.99
CA LEU A 34 20.64 1.19 -17.53
C LEU A 34 20.42 1.12 -16.02
N LEU A 35 21.25 1.81 -15.24
CA LEU A 35 21.12 1.87 -13.77
C LEU A 35 19.81 2.53 -13.34
N PHE A 36 19.37 3.56 -14.04
CA PHE A 36 18.07 4.20 -13.81
C PHE A 36 16.90 3.25 -14.10
N MET A 37 16.93 2.54 -15.23
CA MET A 37 15.92 1.53 -15.54
C MET A 37 15.92 0.40 -14.48
N LEU A 38 17.09 -0.01 -14.01
CA LEU A 38 17.21 -1.00 -12.94
C LEU A 38 16.63 -0.49 -11.60
N THR A 39 16.83 0.77 -11.22
CA THR A 39 16.21 1.30 -9.98
C THR A 39 14.68 1.43 -10.09
N LEU A 40 14.14 1.69 -11.29
CA LEU A 40 12.70 1.69 -11.54
C LEU A 40 12.08 0.29 -11.46
N ILE A 41 12.70 -0.70 -12.11
CA ILE A 41 12.18 -2.09 -12.14
C ILE A 41 12.17 -2.70 -10.74
N PHE A 42 13.20 -2.42 -9.93
CA PHE A 42 13.38 -3.02 -8.61
C PHE A 42 12.94 -2.12 -7.45
N CYS A 43 12.06 -1.15 -7.69
CA CYS A 43 11.46 -0.29 -6.65
C CYS A 43 10.51 -1.03 -5.68
N GLY A 44 10.19 -2.29 -5.95
CA GLY A 44 9.30 -3.08 -5.08
C GLY A 44 7.80 -2.90 -5.34
N ILE A 45 7.41 -2.03 -6.30
CA ILE A 45 6.00 -1.80 -6.64
C ILE A 45 5.43 -2.91 -7.53
N LEU A 46 6.23 -3.38 -8.49
CA LEU A 46 5.85 -4.43 -9.46
C LEU A 46 6.03 -5.82 -8.87
N VAL A 47 7.11 -6.01 -8.10
CA VAL A 47 7.46 -7.27 -7.45
C VAL A 47 7.85 -6.96 -6.02
N LYS A 48 7.14 -7.56 -5.07
CA LYS A 48 7.44 -7.40 -3.64
C LYS A 48 8.88 -7.84 -3.33
N PRO A 49 9.57 -7.20 -2.36
CA PRO A 49 10.94 -7.54 -2.02
C PRO A 49 11.11 -9.02 -1.63
N ASP A 50 10.07 -9.66 -1.09
CA ASP A 50 10.07 -11.09 -0.72
C ASP A 50 10.07 -12.05 -1.91
N ALA A 51 9.61 -11.60 -3.09
CA ALA A 51 9.58 -12.38 -4.32
C ALA A 51 10.82 -12.17 -5.20
N LEU A 52 11.76 -11.30 -4.78
CA LEU A 52 13.00 -11.06 -5.51
C LEU A 52 14.04 -12.13 -5.15
N PRO A 53 14.79 -12.66 -6.15
CA PRO A 53 15.95 -13.50 -5.86
C PRO A 53 16.97 -12.71 -5.03
N GLY A 54 17.48 -13.31 -3.95
CA GLY A 54 18.22 -12.59 -2.89
C GLY A 54 19.42 -11.76 -3.33
N PHE A 55 20.00 -12.03 -4.51
CA PHE A 55 21.03 -11.17 -5.10
C PHE A 55 20.53 -9.74 -5.37
N TRP A 56 19.29 -9.55 -5.81
CA TRP A 56 18.73 -8.25 -6.19
C TRP A 56 18.18 -7.42 -5.00
N THR A 57 18.19 -7.97 -3.79
CA THR A 57 17.74 -7.28 -2.57
C THR A 57 18.57 -6.03 -2.26
N PHE A 58 19.86 -6.00 -2.65
CA PHE A 58 20.69 -4.80 -2.47
C PHE A 58 20.15 -3.63 -3.31
N MET A 59 19.67 -3.91 -4.51
CA MET A 59 19.26 -2.87 -5.45
C MET A 59 17.93 -2.24 -5.07
N TYR A 60 17.03 -3.02 -4.46
CA TYR A 60 15.83 -2.50 -3.80
C TYR A 60 16.15 -1.47 -2.70
N ARG A 61 17.21 -1.70 -1.91
CA ARG A 61 17.65 -0.78 -0.84
C ARG A 61 18.39 0.45 -1.35
N VAL A 62 19.09 0.34 -2.47
CA VAL A 62 19.81 1.48 -3.08
C VAL A 62 18.86 2.34 -3.92
N SER A 63 17.75 1.78 -4.41
CA SER A 63 16.80 2.52 -5.24
C SER A 63 16.15 3.67 -4.48
N PRO A 64 16.37 4.94 -4.89
CA PRO A 64 15.69 6.09 -4.29
C PRO A 64 14.18 6.07 -4.57
N PHE A 65 13.75 5.34 -5.62
CA PHE A 65 12.34 5.24 -5.99
C PHE A 65 11.54 4.46 -4.92
N THR A 66 12.14 3.45 -4.29
CA THR A 66 11.54 2.69 -3.19
C THR A 66 11.09 3.61 -2.05
N TYR A 67 11.97 4.53 -1.65
CA TYR A 67 11.71 5.48 -0.57
C TYR A 67 10.69 6.55 -0.98
N LEU A 68 10.78 7.03 -2.23
CA LEU A 68 9.86 8.01 -2.76
C LEU A 68 8.42 7.47 -2.78
N VAL A 69 8.22 6.27 -3.32
CA VAL A 69 6.88 5.68 -3.38
C VAL A 69 6.36 5.32 -1.99
N GLY A 70 7.23 4.81 -1.10
CA GLY A 70 6.88 4.60 0.30
C GLY A 70 6.38 5.88 0.97
N ALA A 71 7.04 7.02 0.71
CA ALA A 71 6.63 8.32 1.23
C ALA A 71 5.31 8.82 0.61
N ILE A 72 5.12 8.66 -0.70
CA ILE A 72 3.87 9.06 -1.38
C ILE A 72 2.69 8.23 -0.89
N LEU A 73 2.86 6.90 -0.79
CA LEU A 73 1.80 5.99 -0.34
C LEU A 73 1.44 6.22 1.13
N SER A 74 2.46 6.32 2.01
CA SER A 74 2.21 6.61 3.43
C SER A 74 1.57 7.97 3.64
N THR A 75 2.00 9.02 2.92
CA THR A 75 1.37 10.34 3.08
C THR A 75 0.01 10.44 2.40
N GLY A 76 -0.23 9.74 1.29
CA GLY A 76 -1.47 9.82 0.53
C GLY A 76 -2.61 8.97 1.09
N LEU A 77 -2.30 7.79 1.61
CA LEU A 77 -3.30 6.78 2.02
C LEU A 77 -3.38 6.56 3.54
N ALA A 78 -2.43 7.04 4.34
CA ALA A 78 -2.49 6.79 5.78
C ALA A 78 -3.79 7.28 6.41
N GLY A 79 -4.41 6.41 7.22
CA GLY A 79 -5.66 6.70 7.94
C GLY A 79 -6.89 6.91 7.05
N ALA A 80 -6.82 6.59 5.74
CA ALA A 80 -7.99 6.65 4.88
C ALA A 80 -8.90 5.43 5.11
N HIS A 81 -10.18 5.67 5.39
CA HIS A 81 -11.19 4.62 5.45
C HIS A 81 -11.52 4.12 4.06
N VAL A 82 -11.49 2.79 3.89
CA VAL A 82 -11.83 2.14 2.62
C VAL A 82 -13.31 1.79 2.64
N ARG A 83 -14.00 2.10 1.54
CA ARG A 83 -15.38 1.65 1.30
C ARG A 83 -15.35 0.75 0.06
N CYS A 84 -15.48 -0.56 0.29
CA CYS A 84 -15.53 -1.53 -0.80
C CYS A 84 -16.73 -1.24 -1.72
N ALA A 85 -16.51 -1.34 -3.03
CA ALA A 85 -17.59 -1.42 -4.02
C ALA A 85 -18.18 -2.84 -4.07
N ASP A 86 -19.34 -3.02 -4.70
CA ASP A 86 -20.03 -4.32 -4.76
C ASP A 86 -19.18 -5.45 -5.37
N ILE A 87 -18.26 -5.10 -6.29
CA ILE A 87 -17.33 -6.04 -6.93
C ILE A 87 -16.15 -6.46 -6.05
N GLU A 88 -15.85 -5.68 -5.00
CA GLU A 88 -14.77 -5.95 -4.04
C GLU A 88 -15.27 -6.68 -2.80
N LEU A 89 -16.59 -6.77 -2.65
CA LEU A 89 -17.23 -7.53 -1.59
C LEU A 89 -17.15 -9.02 -1.89
N LEU A 90 -16.61 -9.76 -0.93
CA LEU A 90 -16.60 -11.21 -0.94
C LEU A 90 -17.98 -11.70 -0.52
N HIS A 91 -18.64 -12.41 -1.43
CA HIS A 91 -19.95 -13.00 -1.21
C HIS A 91 -19.83 -14.48 -0.86
N PHE A 92 -20.41 -14.89 0.27
CA PHE A 92 -20.44 -16.29 0.69
C PHE A 92 -21.64 -16.56 1.59
N ASP A 93 -22.03 -17.82 1.70
CA ASP A 93 -23.13 -18.24 2.59
C ASP A 93 -22.59 -18.80 3.91
N PRO A 94 -23.15 -18.40 5.06
CA PRO A 94 -22.77 -18.93 6.35
C PRO A 94 -23.36 -20.34 6.53
N THR A 95 -22.81 -21.13 7.46
CA THR A 95 -23.40 -22.42 7.85
C THR A 95 -24.86 -22.26 8.30
N PRO A 96 -25.75 -23.24 8.02
CA PRO A 96 -27.18 -23.13 8.33
C PRO A 96 -27.42 -22.84 9.81
N GLY A 97 -28.20 -21.80 10.10
CA GLY A 97 -28.58 -21.42 11.46
C GLY A 97 -27.68 -20.38 12.14
N ASN A 98 -26.59 -19.95 11.50
CA ASN A 98 -25.72 -18.88 12.01
C ASN A 98 -25.89 -17.59 11.19
N THR A 99 -25.77 -16.45 11.85
CA THR A 99 -25.65 -15.14 11.18
C THR A 99 -24.25 -14.95 10.57
N CYS A 100 -24.12 -14.10 9.55
CA CYS A 100 -22.83 -13.73 8.97
C CYS A 100 -21.83 -13.29 10.04
N LYS A 101 -22.29 -12.50 11.02
CA LYS A 101 -21.50 -12.03 12.15
C LYS A 101 -21.03 -13.16 13.06
N GLU A 102 -21.88 -14.14 13.35
CA GLU A 102 -21.49 -15.29 14.19
C GLU A 102 -20.50 -16.19 13.48
N TYR A 103 -20.72 -16.45 12.20
CA TYR A 103 -19.81 -17.27 11.39
C TYR A 103 -18.42 -16.63 11.27
N MET A 104 -18.35 -15.31 11.03
CA MET A 104 -17.08 -14.60 10.88
C MET A 104 -16.47 -14.07 12.18
N LYS A 105 -17.07 -14.33 13.35
CA LYS A 105 -16.66 -13.70 14.62
C LYS A 105 -15.19 -13.93 14.96
N SER A 106 -14.68 -15.15 14.78
CA SER A 106 -13.27 -15.51 15.01
C SER A 106 -12.34 -14.96 13.93
N PHE A 107 -12.83 -14.87 12.70
CA PHE A 107 -12.07 -14.36 11.56
C PHE A 107 -11.83 -12.86 11.70
N ILE A 108 -12.88 -12.06 11.93
CA ILE A 108 -12.82 -10.60 12.07
C ILE A 108 -11.95 -10.15 13.25
N GLN A 109 -11.76 -10.99 14.27
CA GLN A 109 -10.83 -10.70 15.37
C GLN A 109 -9.36 -10.74 14.94
N THR A 110 -9.03 -11.51 13.90
CA THR A 110 -7.65 -11.72 13.44
C THR A 110 -7.38 -11.01 12.11
N SER A 111 -8.41 -10.85 11.28
CA SER A 111 -8.36 -10.16 9.99
C SER A 111 -8.80 -8.70 10.13
N MET A 112 -8.11 -7.78 9.47
CA MET A 112 -8.59 -6.41 9.28
C MET A 112 -9.71 -6.43 8.22
N GLY A 113 -10.83 -5.75 8.45
CA GLY A 113 -11.98 -5.74 7.52
C GLY A 113 -13.33 -5.61 8.22
N TYR A 114 -14.40 -5.45 7.45
CA TYR A 114 -15.76 -5.27 7.98
C TYR A 114 -16.81 -6.02 7.15
N LEU A 115 -17.93 -6.34 7.80
CA LEU A 115 -19.13 -6.90 7.18
C LEU A 115 -20.11 -5.78 6.85
N THR A 116 -20.68 -5.80 5.65
CA THR A 116 -21.73 -4.84 5.26
C THR A 116 -23.11 -5.26 5.79
N ASN A 117 -23.36 -6.56 5.92
CA ASN A 117 -24.63 -7.16 6.35
C ASN A 117 -24.44 -8.19 7.50
N PRO A 118 -24.15 -7.73 8.73
CA PRO A 118 -23.83 -8.63 9.85
C PRO A 118 -24.97 -9.58 10.24
N ASP A 119 -26.23 -9.16 10.05
CA ASP A 119 -27.42 -9.89 10.49
C ASP A 119 -28.01 -10.81 9.41
N ALA A 120 -27.41 -10.84 8.21
CA ALA A 120 -27.88 -11.72 7.15
C ALA A 120 -27.56 -13.19 7.47
N THR A 121 -28.41 -14.10 7.00
CA THR A 121 -28.25 -15.56 7.10
C THR A 121 -27.92 -16.20 5.76
N GLU A 122 -27.94 -15.41 4.68
CA GLU A 122 -27.65 -15.77 3.30
C GLU A 122 -26.94 -14.59 2.62
N ALA A 123 -26.08 -14.84 1.64
CA ALA A 123 -25.35 -13.83 0.87
C ALA A 123 -24.58 -12.81 1.74
N CYS A 124 -23.72 -13.28 2.65
CA CYS A 124 -22.83 -12.43 3.44
C CYS A 124 -21.88 -11.64 2.53
N ALA A 125 -21.76 -10.34 2.76
CA ALA A 125 -20.87 -9.44 2.04
C ALA A 125 -19.77 -8.93 2.98
N TYR A 126 -18.54 -9.37 2.71
CA TYR A 126 -17.36 -9.04 3.51
C TYR A 126 -16.35 -8.20 2.72
N CYS A 127 -15.88 -7.12 3.34
CA CYS A 127 -14.82 -6.27 2.83
C CYS A 127 -13.51 -6.58 3.57
N PRO A 128 -12.45 -7.06 2.87
CA PRO A 128 -11.18 -7.45 3.49
C PRO A 128 -10.29 -6.26 3.91
N LEU A 129 -10.73 -5.02 3.67
CA LEU A 129 -9.97 -3.81 3.94
C LEU A 129 -10.88 -2.78 4.65
N ASP A 130 -10.59 -2.46 5.90
CA ASP A 130 -11.30 -1.41 6.65
C ASP A 130 -10.58 -0.06 6.54
N THR A 131 -9.26 -0.08 6.66
CA THR A 131 -8.39 1.09 6.45
C THR A 131 -7.34 0.80 5.39
N ALA A 132 -6.89 1.86 4.72
CA ALA A 132 -5.82 1.77 3.74
C ALA A 132 -4.47 1.38 4.39
N ASP A 133 -4.35 1.43 5.72
CA ASP A 133 -3.17 0.96 6.45
C ASP A 133 -2.97 -0.56 6.31
N GLY A 134 -4.06 -1.33 6.21
CA GLY A 134 -3.99 -2.76 5.89
C GLY A 134 -3.35 -3.03 4.53
N PHE A 135 -3.69 -2.19 3.54
CA PHE A 135 -3.08 -2.21 2.22
C PHE A 135 -1.61 -1.79 2.28
N LEU A 136 -1.27 -0.72 3.00
CA LEU A 136 0.11 -0.22 3.17
C LEU A 136 1.02 -1.26 3.85
N ARG A 137 0.52 -1.98 4.86
CA ARG A 137 1.25 -3.07 5.53
C ARG A 137 1.64 -4.20 4.56
N SER A 138 0.81 -4.48 3.56
CA SER A 138 1.11 -5.50 2.54
C SER A 138 2.30 -5.13 1.63
N PHE A 139 2.69 -3.86 1.61
CA PHE A 139 3.88 -3.33 0.93
C PHE A 139 5.04 -3.03 1.90
N GLY A 140 4.94 -3.44 3.17
CA GLY A 140 5.98 -3.21 4.18
C GLY A 140 6.08 -1.75 4.64
N ILE A 141 5.12 -0.90 4.27
CA ILE A 141 5.06 0.51 4.66
C ILE A 141 4.34 0.56 6.01
N LYS A 142 5.10 0.78 7.08
CA LYS A 142 4.56 0.96 8.43
C LYS A 142 4.34 2.44 8.67
N TYR A 143 3.08 2.88 8.61
CA TYR A 143 2.69 4.15 9.20
C TYR A 143 2.45 3.89 10.68
N GLU A 144 3.32 4.38 11.56
CA GLU A 144 3.10 4.28 13.00
C GLU A 144 1.99 5.27 13.40
N ASP A 145 0.86 4.69 13.82
CA ASP A 145 -0.39 5.31 14.30
C ASP A 145 -0.21 6.21 15.55
N GLN A 146 0.65 7.23 15.49
CA GLN A 146 0.76 8.20 16.59
C GLN A 146 -0.32 9.30 16.51
N PHE A 147 -1.01 9.47 15.38
CA PHE A 147 -1.99 10.55 15.20
C PHE A 147 -3.44 10.17 15.54
N GLN A 148 -3.84 8.90 15.37
CA GLN A 148 -5.21 8.45 15.63
C GLN A 148 -5.59 8.41 17.13
N ARG A 149 -4.62 8.44 18.05
CA ARG A 149 -4.90 8.53 19.50
C ARG A 149 -5.48 9.89 19.94
N ARG A 150 -5.44 10.93 19.10
CA ARG A 150 -5.94 12.27 19.45
C ARG A 150 -7.38 12.59 19.02
N VAL A 151 -8.11 11.65 18.40
CA VAL A 151 -9.50 11.87 17.97
C VAL A 151 -10.51 11.15 18.90
N HIS A 152 -10.02 10.39 19.88
CA HIS A 152 -10.84 9.71 20.89
C HIS A 152 -10.59 10.20 22.33
N GLU A 153 -10.01 11.41 22.50
CA GLU A 153 -10.03 12.18 23.75
C GLU A 153 -10.96 13.39 23.62
#